data_AF-A0A7C0WUU6-F1
#
_entry.id   AF-A0A7C0WUU6-F1
#
_cell.length_a   1.000
_cell.length_b   1.000
_cell.length_c   1.000
_cell.angle_alpha   90.00
_cell.angle_beta   90.00
_cell.angle_gamma   90.00
#
_symmetry.space_group_name_H-M   'P 1'
#
loop_
_entity.id
_entity.type
_entity.pdbx_description
1 polymer ?
#
loop_
_entity_poly.entity_id
_entity_poly.type
_entity_poly.pdbx_seq_one_letter_code
_entity_poly.pdbx_strand_id
1 'polypeptide(L)'
;DVTWPATAFFKRLVDTLPEGDRILHVLTPNYDTLFEHACDSVGIPYTSGFVGGVERRIDWDAVDLSLLVREKVTHRGRFKTSYKYRKHVRLYKVHGSLNFFFHRDTVVENNAWMWDAPDFSDRVIITPGLSKYQTLQNYRQELLKSADAAIDKAHHFLFLGYGF
;
A
#
# COMPACT_ATOMS: atom_id res chain seq x y z
N ASP A 1 16.86 10.74 -19.04
CA ASP A 1 16.04 10.18 -17.96
C ASP A 1 16.27 10.94 -16.67
N VAL A 2 15.22 11.56 -16.12
CA VAL A 2 15.28 12.24 -14.82
C VAL A 2 14.88 11.22 -13.76
N THR A 3 15.85 10.61 -13.09
CA THR A 3 15.61 9.77 -11.92
C THR A 3 15.38 10.66 -10.71
N TRP A 4 14.20 10.58 -10.10
CA TRP A 4 13.90 11.30 -8.87
C TRP A 4 14.85 10.84 -7.76
N PRO A 5 15.72 11.70 -7.20
CA PRO A 5 16.77 11.27 -6.25
C PRO A 5 16.23 10.56 -5.00
N ALA A 6 14.99 10.84 -4.61
CA ALA A 6 14.37 10.19 -3.46
C ALA A 6 14.13 8.68 -3.67
N THR A 7 14.04 8.21 -4.93
CA THR A 7 13.89 6.77 -5.22
C THR A 7 15.05 5.96 -4.68
N ALA A 8 16.29 6.42 -4.88
CA ALA A 8 17.49 5.79 -4.33
C ALA A 8 17.51 5.80 -2.80
N PHE A 9 17.02 6.89 -2.18
CA PHE A 9 16.89 7.01 -0.74
C PHE A 9 15.91 5.96 -0.19
N PHE A 10 14.69 5.88 -0.73
CA PHE A 10 13.70 4.88 -0.30
C PHE A 10 14.17 3.45 -0.56
N LYS A 11 14.82 3.20 -1.71
CA LYS A 11 15.39 1.88 -2.02
C LYS A 11 16.39 1.44 -0.95
N ARG A 12 17.30 2.33 -0.57
CA ARG A 12 18.28 2.08 0.48
C ARG A 12 17.62 1.82 1.83
N LEU A 13 16.62 2.62 2.22
CA LEU A 13 15.87 2.39 3.46
C LEU A 13 15.25 0.99 3.48
N VAL A 14 14.54 0.61 2.42
CA VAL A 14 13.86 -0.70 2.33
C VAL A 14 14.88 -1.84 2.35
N ASP A 15 15.97 -1.74 1.59
CA ASP A 15 16.99 -2.81 1.53
C ASP A 15 17.70 -3.02 2.87
N THR A 16 17.86 -1.95 3.66
CA THR A 16 18.54 -1.97 4.96
C THR A 16 17.64 -2.31 6.14
N LEU A 17 16.33 -2.55 5.91
CA LEU A 17 15.41 -2.97 6.97
C LEU A 17 15.94 -4.22 7.72
N PRO A 18 15.76 -4.30 9.04
CA PRO A 18 16.22 -5.45 9.81
C PRO A 18 15.43 -6.73 9.46
N GLU A 19 16.02 -7.89 9.74
CA GLU A 19 15.38 -9.18 9.47
C GLU A 19 14.12 -9.42 10.32
N GLY A 20 14.08 -8.83 11.52
CA GLY A 20 12.95 -8.92 12.45
C GLY A 20 11.80 -7.96 12.12
N ASP A 21 12.08 -6.88 11.38
CA ASP A 21 11.07 -5.94 10.90
C ASP A 21 11.39 -5.51 9.46
N ARG A 22 10.70 -6.16 8.53
CA ARG A 22 10.92 -6.02 7.08
C ARG A 22 9.94 -5.02 6.44
N ILE A 23 9.34 -4.14 7.23
CA ILE A 23 8.30 -3.22 6.78
C ILE A 23 8.77 -1.77 6.95
N LEU A 24 8.78 -1.00 5.86
CA LEU A 24 8.88 0.45 5.94
C LEU A 24 7.46 1.03 5.92
N HIS A 25 7.02 1.59 7.04
CA HIS A 25 5.73 2.29 7.12
C HIS A 25 5.86 3.71 6.57
N VAL A 26 5.04 4.04 5.58
CA VAL A 26 5.02 5.36 4.92
C VAL A 26 3.59 5.89 4.97
N LEU A 27 3.40 7.07 5.57
CA LEU A 27 2.12 7.76 5.57
C LEU A 27 2.22 8.98 4.66
N THR A 28 1.18 9.23 3.88
CA THR A 28 1.11 10.42 3.04
C THR A 28 -0.30 11.00 3.00
N PRO A 29 -0.44 12.34 3.11
CA PRO A 29 -1.70 13.03 2.85
C PRO A 29 -1.96 13.24 1.35
N ASN A 30 -0.96 12.99 0.49
CA ASN A 30 -1.07 13.24 -0.94
C ASN A 30 -1.99 12.22 -1.62
N TYR A 31 -2.82 12.70 -2.54
CA TYR A 31 -3.75 11.88 -3.32
C TYR A 31 -3.11 11.26 -4.57
N ASP A 32 -2.00 11.81 -5.05
CA ASP A 32 -1.31 11.33 -6.26
C ASP A 32 -0.77 9.91 -6.09
N THR A 33 -0.46 9.24 -7.19
CA THR A 33 0.13 7.89 -7.22
C THR A 33 1.64 7.90 -7.44
N LEU A 34 2.31 9.05 -7.26
CA LEU A 34 3.72 9.22 -7.64
C LEU A 34 4.66 8.32 -6.82
N PHE A 35 4.34 8.08 -5.55
CA PHE A 35 5.13 7.21 -4.69
C PHE A 35 5.07 5.75 -5.17
N GLU A 36 3.88 5.28 -5.55
CA GLU A 36 3.63 3.95 -6.10
C GLU A 36 4.41 3.75 -7.40
N HIS A 37 4.30 4.68 -8.34
CA HIS A 37 5.08 4.66 -9.58
C HIS A 37 6.59 4.69 -9.32
N ALA A 38 7.04 5.47 -8.34
CA ALA A 38 8.43 5.49 -7.93
C ALA A 38 8.88 4.12 -7.41
N CYS A 39 8.10 3.48 -6.54
CA CYS A 39 8.39 2.13 -6.05
C CYS A 39 8.49 1.11 -7.19
N ASP A 40 7.52 1.11 -8.11
CA ASP A 40 7.53 0.22 -9.27
C ASP A 40 8.75 0.44 -10.16
N SER A 41 9.12 1.71 -10.42
CA SER A 41 10.25 2.05 -11.29
C SER A 41 11.59 1.50 -10.80
N VAL A 42 11.76 1.33 -9.48
CA VAL A 42 12.98 0.79 -8.86
C VAL A 42 12.80 -0.59 -8.21
N GLY A 43 11.67 -1.25 -8.46
CA GLY A 43 11.39 -2.61 -7.97
C GLY A 43 11.29 -2.74 -6.46
N ILE A 44 10.80 -1.69 -5.77
CA ILE A 44 10.47 -1.76 -4.34
C ILE A 44 9.08 -2.38 -4.21
N PRO A 45 8.93 -3.55 -3.56
CA PRO A 45 7.60 -4.09 -3.26
C PRO A 45 6.86 -3.12 -2.33
N TYR A 46 5.59 -2.86 -2.60
CA TYR A 46 4.75 -2.03 -1.74
C TYR A 46 3.31 -2.53 -1.70
N THR A 47 2.53 -1.99 -0.77
CA THR A 47 1.08 -2.12 -0.73
C THR A 47 0.48 -0.83 -0.21
N SER A 48 -0.64 -0.41 -0.79
CA SER A 48 -1.49 0.69 -0.33
C SER A 48 -2.64 0.20 0.57
N GLY A 49 -2.59 -1.07 1.00
CA GLY A 49 -3.72 -1.81 1.59
C GLY A 49 -4.39 -2.76 0.59
N PHE A 50 -4.08 -2.61 -0.70
CA PHE A 50 -4.53 -3.45 -1.79
C PHE A 50 -3.42 -4.38 -2.28
N VAL A 51 -3.80 -5.44 -3.00
CA VAL A 51 -2.88 -6.41 -3.58
C VAL A 51 -2.56 -6.01 -5.02
N GLY A 52 -1.26 -6.02 -5.36
CA GLY A 52 -0.75 -5.68 -6.68
C GLY A 52 0.05 -4.39 -6.68
N GLY A 53 0.60 -4.04 -7.85
CA GLY A 53 1.26 -2.76 -8.13
C GLY A 53 0.56 -2.02 -9.26
N VAL A 54 1.00 -0.79 -9.52
CA VAL A 54 0.49 0.06 -10.61
C VAL A 54 1.07 -0.43 -11.94
N GLU A 55 2.38 -0.63 -12.01
CA GLU A 55 3.06 -1.31 -13.11
C GLU A 55 3.20 -2.80 -12.78
N ARG A 56 2.74 -3.66 -13.69
CA ARG A 56 2.85 -5.13 -13.54
C ARG A 56 3.79 -5.68 -14.59
N ARG A 57 4.67 -6.58 -14.17
CA ARG A 57 5.66 -7.25 -15.03
C ARG A 57 5.36 -8.73 -15.12
N ILE A 58 5.81 -9.36 -16.21
CA ILE A 58 5.69 -10.80 -16.39
C ILE A 58 6.59 -11.48 -15.35
N ASP A 59 5.97 -12.27 -14.47
CA ASP A 59 6.62 -13.10 -13.47
C ASP A 59 5.70 -14.30 -13.16
N TRP A 60 5.85 -15.38 -13.93
CA TRP A 60 5.00 -16.57 -13.80
C TRP A 60 5.20 -17.27 -12.45
N ASP A 61 6.42 -17.27 -11.92
CA ASP A 61 6.70 -17.85 -10.60
C ASP A 61 5.93 -17.11 -9.50
N ALA A 62 5.91 -15.76 -9.54
CA ALA A 62 5.13 -14.96 -8.60
C ALA A 62 3.63 -15.16 -8.77
N VAL A 63 3.14 -15.30 -10.00
CA VAL A 63 1.73 -15.63 -10.29
C VAL A 63 1.36 -16.96 -9.67
N ASP A 64 2.12 -18.02 -9.95
CA ASP A 64 1.85 -19.37 -9.44
C ASP A 64 1.84 -19.36 -7.90
N LEU A 65 2.82 -18.72 -7.28
CA LEU A 65 2.88 -18.58 -5.82
C LEU A 65 1.69 -17.80 -5.25
N SER A 66 1.17 -16.80 -5.96
CA SER A 66 0.03 -15.98 -5.51
C SER A 66 -1.32 -16.72 -5.58
N LEU A 67 -1.41 -17.74 -6.44
CA LEU A 67 -2.62 -18.56 -6.63
C LEU A 67 -2.65 -19.81 -5.74
N LEU A 68 -1.56 -20.11 -5.02
CA LEU A 68 -1.52 -21.23 -4.09
C LEU A 68 -2.50 -21.04 -2.92
N VAL A 69 -3.40 -22.00 -2.74
CA VAL A 69 -4.26 -22.10 -1.57
C VAL A 69 -3.61 -23.03 -0.54
N ARG A 70 -3.67 -22.66 0.74
CA ARG A 70 -3.18 -23.52 1.82
C ARG A 70 -4.14 -24.69 2.06
N GLU A 71 -3.77 -25.89 1.64
CA GLU A 71 -4.47 -27.12 2.02
C GLU A 71 -3.79 -27.82 3.20
N LYS A 72 -4.58 -28.21 4.20
CA LYS A 72 -4.10 -28.99 5.35
C LYS A 72 -4.10 -30.47 5.01
N VAL A 73 -3.04 -30.95 4.36
CA VAL A 73 -2.84 -32.38 4.10
C VAL A 73 -1.91 -32.96 5.17
N THR A 74 -2.27 -34.08 5.80
CA THR A 74 -1.41 -34.75 6.78
C THR A 74 -0.43 -35.68 6.07
N HIS A 75 0.84 -35.28 5.94
CA HIS A 75 1.91 -36.13 5.41
C HIS A 75 3.04 -36.29 6.44
N ARG A 76 3.26 -37.52 6.92
CA ARG A 76 4.41 -37.97 7.74
C ARG A 76 4.82 -37.06 8.91
N GLY A 77 3.85 -36.49 9.64
CA GLY A 77 4.07 -35.91 10.97
C GLY A 77 4.96 -34.66 11.08
N ARG A 78 5.48 -34.11 9.99
CA ARG A 78 6.27 -32.85 10.00
C ARG A 78 6.08 -32.04 8.74
N PHE A 79 5.41 -30.89 8.89
CA PHE A 79 5.53 -29.76 7.97
C PHE A 79 6.28 -28.64 8.67
N LYS A 80 7.43 -28.23 8.14
CA LYS A 80 8.09 -26.98 8.55
C LYS A 80 8.11 -26.05 7.35
N THR A 81 7.10 -25.22 7.22
CA THR A 81 7.10 -24.14 6.23
C THR A 81 7.48 -22.84 6.89
N SER A 82 8.65 -22.29 6.55
CA SER A 82 9.07 -20.96 6.99
C SER A 82 8.73 -19.95 5.90
N TYR A 83 7.78 -19.07 6.15
CA TYR A 83 7.49 -17.93 5.30
C TYR A 83 8.18 -16.68 5.87
N LYS A 84 8.83 -15.90 5.02
CA LYS A 84 9.33 -14.57 5.36
C LYS A 84 8.75 -13.56 4.40
N TYR A 85 8.28 -12.42 4.91
CA TYR A 85 7.89 -11.31 4.05
C TYR A 85 9.10 -10.81 3.26
N ARG A 86 8.86 -10.38 2.01
CA ARG A 86 9.83 -9.53 1.31
C ARG A 86 9.94 -8.19 2.06
N LYS A 87 11.10 -7.56 2.02
CA LYS A 87 11.25 -6.17 2.49
C LYS A 87 10.37 -5.30 1.60
N HIS A 88 9.46 -4.54 2.19
CA HIS A 88 8.44 -3.81 1.44
C HIS A 88 8.01 -2.53 2.13
N VAL A 89 7.37 -1.65 1.36
CA VAL A 89 6.70 -0.46 1.88
C VAL A 89 5.24 -0.79 2.19
N ARG A 90 4.75 -0.33 3.34
CA ARG A 90 3.30 -0.16 3.57
C ARG A 90 2.97 1.31 3.48
N LEU A 91 2.27 1.67 2.42
CA LEU A 91 1.85 3.03 2.11
C LEU A 91 0.44 3.27 2.64
N TYR A 92 0.28 4.28 3.48
CA TYR A 92 -1.01 4.68 4.04
C TYR A 92 -1.41 6.04 3.48
N LYS A 93 -2.46 6.04 2.65
CA LYS A 93 -3.05 7.23 2.04
C LYS A 93 -4.11 7.81 2.98
N VAL A 94 -3.74 8.69 3.90
CA VAL A 94 -4.65 9.10 4.99
C VAL A 94 -5.86 9.92 4.53
N HIS A 95 -5.80 10.47 3.32
CA HIS A 95 -6.89 11.25 2.72
C HIS A 95 -7.52 10.55 1.51
N GLY A 96 -7.23 9.27 1.31
CA GLY A 96 -7.61 8.56 0.09
C GLY A 96 -6.63 8.85 -1.05
N SER A 97 -7.02 8.48 -2.28
CA SER A 97 -6.14 8.52 -3.44
C SER A 97 -6.94 8.79 -4.71
N LEU A 98 -6.28 9.30 -5.74
CA LEU A 98 -6.88 9.51 -7.06
C LEU A 98 -7.40 8.20 -7.65
N ASN A 99 -6.81 7.06 -7.31
CA ASN A 99 -7.22 5.75 -7.81
C ASN A 99 -8.13 4.96 -6.84
N PHE A 100 -8.62 5.56 -5.75
CA PHE A 100 -9.50 4.87 -4.79
C PHE A 100 -10.97 5.22 -5.02
N PHE A 101 -11.84 4.22 -4.98
CA PHE A 101 -13.28 4.38 -5.25
C PHE A 101 -14.13 3.53 -4.30
N PHE A 102 -15.32 4.02 -3.95
CA PHE A 102 -16.36 3.18 -3.35
C PHE A 102 -17.07 2.41 -4.46
N HIS A 103 -17.06 1.08 -4.35
CA HIS A 103 -17.75 0.19 -5.27
C HIS A 103 -18.38 -0.96 -4.48
N ARG A 104 -19.71 -1.11 -4.56
CA ARG A 104 -20.47 -2.16 -3.85
C ARG A 104 -20.17 -2.20 -2.35
N ASP A 105 -20.27 -1.05 -1.70
CA ASP A 105 -20.03 -0.87 -0.25
C ASP A 105 -18.61 -1.21 0.23
N THR A 106 -17.64 -1.28 -0.68
CA THR A 106 -16.22 -1.52 -0.35
C THR A 106 -15.32 -0.50 -1.03
N VAL A 107 -14.17 -0.19 -0.42
CA VAL A 107 -13.14 0.59 -1.10
C VAL A 107 -12.37 -0.30 -2.08
N VAL A 108 -12.20 0.16 -3.31
CA VAL A 108 -11.39 -0.51 -4.34
C VAL A 108 -10.32 0.45 -4.88
N GLU A 109 -9.16 -0.11 -5.23
CA GLU A 109 -8.14 0.60 -6.00
C GLU A 109 -8.32 0.28 -7.49
N ASN A 110 -8.54 1.31 -8.31
CA ASN A 110 -8.69 1.18 -9.76
C ASN A 110 -7.99 2.31 -10.50
N ASN A 111 -6.87 1.98 -11.15
CA ASN A 111 -6.07 2.95 -11.91
C ASN A 111 -6.75 3.41 -13.22
N ALA A 112 -7.64 2.60 -13.80
CA ALA A 112 -8.31 2.95 -15.06
C ALA A 112 -9.36 4.06 -14.87
N TRP A 113 -9.98 4.13 -13.69
CA TRP A 113 -11.00 5.13 -13.36
C TRP A 113 -10.41 6.48 -12.89
N MET A 114 -9.09 6.60 -12.87
CA MET A 114 -8.41 7.76 -12.33
C MET A 114 -8.75 9.05 -13.09
N TRP A 115 -8.89 8.99 -14.41
CA TRP A 115 -9.20 10.16 -15.25
C TRP A 115 -10.69 10.32 -15.55
N ASP A 116 -11.35 9.20 -15.80
CA ASP A 116 -12.78 9.14 -16.12
C ASP A 116 -13.42 8.07 -15.22
N ALA A 117 -14.01 8.52 -14.12
CA ALA A 117 -14.61 7.65 -13.13
C ALA A 117 -16.05 7.32 -13.55
N PRO A 118 -16.50 6.07 -13.41
CA PRO A 118 -17.87 5.72 -13.74
C PRO A 118 -18.86 6.35 -12.76
N ASP A 119 -20.03 6.76 -13.26
CA ASP A 119 -21.08 7.41 -12.46
C ASP A 119 -21.57 6.58 -11.25
N PHE A 120 -21.38 5.26 -11.28
CA PHE A 120 -21.78 4.35 -10.19
C PHE A 120 -20.74 4.23 -9.07
N SER A 121 -19.59 4.89 -9.18
CA SER A 121 -18.47 4.72 -8.25
C SER A 121 -17.89 6.06 -7.80
N ASP A 122 -18.15 6.41 -6.54
CA ASP A 122 -17.65 7.64 -5.96
C ASP A 122 -16.17 7.54 -5.60
N ARG A 123 -15.39 8.56 -5.94
CA ARG A 123 -13.96 8.61 -5.60
C ARG A 123 -13.75 8.85 -4.11
N VAL A 124 -12.82 8.10 -3.51
CA VAL A 124 -12.44 8.25 -2.11
C VAL A 124 -11.37 9.33 -1.97
N ILE A 125 -11.82 10.57 -1.78
CA ILE A 125 -10.96 11.73 -1.47
C ILE A 125 -11.55 12.50 -0.28
N ILE A 126 -10.80 12.49 0.81
CA ILE A 126 -11.07 13.26 2.02
C ILE A 126 -10.40 14.61 1.85
N THR A 127 -11.15 15.58 1.35
CA THR A 127 -10.69 16.97 1.29
C THR A 127 -10.74 17.61 2.68
N PRO A 128 -9.86 18.56 3.01
CA PRO A 128 -9.99 19.37 4.22
C PRO A 128 -11.36 20.06 4.26
N GLY A 129 -12.13 19.88 5.34
CA GLY A 129 -13.45 20.50 5.50
C GLY A 129 -14.45 19.69 6.33
N LEU A 130 -15.45 20.37 6.90
CA LEU A 130 -16.42 19.79 7.84
C LEU A 130 -17.45 18.84 7.20
N SER A 131 -17.58 18.79 5.88
CA SER A 131 -18.73 18.16 5.19
C SER A 131 -18.57 16.67 4.87
N LYS A 132 -17.50 16.00 5.29
CA LYS A 132 -17.19 14.61 4.86
C LYS A 132 -16.94 13.61 5.99
N TYR A 133 -17.54 13.82 7.15
CA TYR A 133 -17.38 12.94 8.32
C TYR A 133 -17.76 11.47 8.04
N GLN A 134 -18.82 11.22 7.27
CA GLN A 134 -19.30 9.86 7.05
C GLN A 134 -18.40 9.04 6.11
N THR A 135 -17.93 9.65 5.03
CA THR A 135 -16.92 9.08 4.11
C THR A 135 -15.61 8.79 4.84
N LEU A 136 -15.17 9.72 5.70
CA LEU A 136 -13.98 9.57 6.53
C LEU A 136 -14.14 8.42 7.54
N GLN A 137 -15.31 8.25 8.16
CA GLN A 137 -15.58 7.20 9.14
C GLN A 137 -15.42 5.81 8.52
N ASN A 138 -16.04 5.59 7.34
CA ASN A 138 -15.98 4.29 6.64
C ASN A 138 -14.54 4.00 6.16
N TYR A 139 -13.88 4.98 5.55
CA TYR A 139 -12.49 4.84 5.10
C TYR A 139 -11.51 4.58 6.25
N ARG A 140 -11.70 5.26 7.39
CA ARG A 140 -10.87 5.04 8.58
C ARG A 140 -10.97 3.62 9.11
N GLN A 141 -12.19 3.07 9.15
CA GLN A 141 -12.42 1.71 9.65
C GLN A 141 -11.73 0.64 8.80
N GLU A 142 -11.75 0.78 7.47
CA GLU A 142 -11.19 -0.22 6.57
C GLU A 142 -9.66 -0.17 6.46
N LEU A 143 -9.09 1.03 6.27
CA LEU A 143 -7.68 1.15 5.88
C LEU A 143 -6.81 1.82 6.96
N LEU A 144 -7.32 2.83 7.67
CA LEU A 144 -6.48 3.64 8.57
C LEU A 144 -6.23 3.03 9.94
N LYS A 145 -7.03 2.05 10.38
CA LYS A 145 -6.73 1.27 11.59
C LYS A 145 -5.32 0.65 11.55
N SER A 146 -4.88 0.24 10.37
CA SER A 146 -3.54 -0.33 10.17
C SER A 146 -2.43 0.72 10.20
N ALA A 147 -2.75 1.99 9.87
CA ALA A 147 -1.86 3.14 9.99
C ALA A 147 -1.73 3.56 11.45
N ASP A 148 -2.85 3.67 12.19
CA ASP A 148 -2.87 4.00 13.62
C ASP A 148 -2.02 2.99 14.42
N ALA A 149 -2.20 1.70 14.16
CA ALA A 149 -1.41 0.64 14.80
C ALA A 149 0.09 0.69 14.44
N ALA A 150 0.46 1.26 13.28
CA ALA A 150 1.85 1.46 12.91
C ALA A 150 2.45 2.68 13.62
N ILE A 151 1.69 3.77 13.74
CA ILE A 151 2.07 4.97 14.49
C ILE A 151 2.30 4.61 15.96
N ASP A 152 1.37 3.88 16.59
CA ASP A 152 1.44 3.52 18.02
C ASP A 152 2.68 2.66 18.36
N LYS A 153 3.17 1.87 17.39
CA LYS A 153 4.36 1.02 17.56
C LYS A 153 5.66 1.71 17.18
N ALA A 154 5.59 2.85 16.48
CA ALA A 154 6.78 3.52 15.97
C ALA A 154 7.47 4.31 17.09
N HIS A 155 8.80 4.15 17.17
CA HIS A 155 9.64 4.91 18.09
C HIS A 155 10.34 6.10 17.41
N HIS A 156 10.36 6.13 16.09
CA HIS A 156 11.07 7.13 15.30
C HIS A 156 10.20 7.56 14.12
N PHE A 157 10.20 8.85 13.83
CA PHE A 157 9.42 9.46 12.76
C PHE A 157 10.35 10.29 11.87
N LEU A 158 10.13 10.22 10.55
CA LEU A 158 10.77 11.05 9.55
C LEU A 158 9.68 11.78 8.77
N PHE A 159 9.70 13.11 8.82
CA PHE A 159 8.76 13.96 8.08
C PHE A 159 9.46 14.53 6.85
N LEU A 160 8.84 14.40 5.68
CA LEU A 160 9.39 14.87 4.39
C LEU A 160 8.37 15.76 3.69
N GLY A 161 8.75 17.01 3.39
CA GLY A 161 7.91 17.91 2.59
C GLY A 161 6.53 18.22 3.19
N TYR A 162 6.40 18.14 4.52
CA TYR A 162 5.15 18.36 5.25
C TYR A 162 5.26 19.62 6.12
N GLY A 163 4.31 20.55 5.97
CA GLY A 163 4.15 21.73 6.82
C GLY A 163 2.95 21.55 7.74
N PHE A 164 3.14 21.78 9.04
CA PHE A 164 2.08 21.76 10.05
C PHE A 164 1.19 23.01 9.95
#